data_AF-A0A2G3Q0C2-F1
#
_entry.id   AF-A0A2G3Q0C2-F1
#
_cell.length_a   1.000
_cell.length_b   1.000
_cell.length_c   1.000
_cell.angle_alpha   90.00
_cell.angle_beta   90.00
_cell.angle_gamma   90.00
#
_symmetry.space_group_name_H-M   'P 1'
#
loop_
_entity.id
_entity.type
_entity.pdbx_description
1 polymer ?
#
loop_
_entity_poly.entity_id
_entity_poly.type
_entity_poly.pdbx_seq_one_letter_code
_entity_poly.pdbx_strand_id
1 'polypeptide(L)'
;MYSFFTLFLLWFSFFPLSLQAGPIPSNSSTKEQGLPINNMKIDWWLVRAKNHELPGFNTQLSFKLEDYDALCLGDTSRKVIYLTFDEGYENGYTPQILDILKAKNVPAMFFVTDPYLTQNPAIITRMTDEGHLVVNHSVHHPSMPSIANDLEKFKNELLTVATHYKEITGKEMPPFFRPPMGHYSERSLALTQQLGYKTVFWSFAYADWDPKKQPEPSHAKTVMVNGLHNGAIYLLHAVSKTNTEVLDPFIDDARSLGYTFELLPY
;
A
#
# COMPACT_ATOMS: atom_id res chain seq x y z
N MET A 1 -2.25 -75.12 21.79
CA MET A 1 -3.44 -74.72 21.00
C MET A 1 -3.08 -73.39 20.33
N TYR A 2 -3.23 -73.35 19.01
CA TYR A 2 -2.73 -72.36 18.04
C TYR A 2 -2.85 -70.88 18.44
N SER A 3 -1.84 -70.05 18.12
CA SER A 3 -1.97 -69.09 17.00
C SER A 3 -0.68 -68.28 16.82
N PHE A 4 -0.09 -68.38 15.63
CA PHE A 4 0.89 -67.43 15.11
C PHE A 4 0.19 -66.09 14.85
N PHE A 5 0.81 -64.97 15.26
CA PHE A 5 0.44 -63.64 14.78
C PHE A 5 1.59 -63.07 13.97
N THR A 6 1.33 -62.94 12.67
CA THR A 6 2.19 -62.39 11.64
C THR A 6 2.23 -60.87 11.78
N LEU A 7 3.44 -60.31 11.90
CA LEU A 7 3.68 -58.87 11.95
C LEU A 7 3.69 -58.30 10.51
N PHE A 8 2.71 -57.46 10.16
CA PHE A 8 2.73 -56.67 8.92
C PHE A 8 3.54 -55.38 9.16
N LEU A 9 4.75 -55.32 8.61
CA LEU A 9 5.55 -54.10 8.51
C LEU A 9 5.16 -53.37 7.21
N LEU A 10 4.42 -52.27 7.33
CA LEU A 10 4.17 -51.35 6.22
C LEU A 10 5.36 -50.41 6.08
N TRP A 11 6.14 -50.60 5.03
CA TRP A 11 7.13 -49.63 4.54
C TRP A 11 6.39 -48.48 3.85
N PHE A 12 6.39 -47.29 4.46
CA PHE A 12 6.08 -46.04 3.75
C PHE A 12 7.38 -45.48 3.18
N SER A 13 7.61 -45.71 1.89
CA SER A 13 8.62 -45.00 1.11
C SER A 13 8.20 -43.54 0.92
N PHE A 14 8.81 -42.65 1.69
CA PHE A 14 8.78 -41.20 1.44
C PHE A 14 9.58 -40.90 0.16
N PHE A 15 8.88 -40.57 -0.92
CA PHE A 15 9.48 -39.86 -2.06
C PHE A 15 9.46 -38.35 -1.74
N PRO A 16 10.59 -37.63 -1.81
CA PRO A 16 10.55 -36.19 -1.77
C PRO A 16 9.98 -35.68 -3.10
N LEU A 17 8.83 -35.01 -3.04
CA LEU A 17 8.31 -34.22 -4.16
C LEU A 17 9.25 -33.01 -4.32
N SER A 18 10.22 -33.12 -5.23
CA SER A 18 10.96 -31.97 -5.70
C SER A 18 10.01 -31.11 -6.56
N LEU A 19 9.52 -29.99 -6.02
CA LEU A 19 8.93 -28.94 -6.85
C LEU A 19 10.07 -28.34 -7.70
N GLN A 20 10.23 -28.88 -8.90
CA GLN A 20 11.05 -28.26 -9.92
C GLN A 20 10.25 -27.06 -10.45
N ALA A 21 10.68 -25.85 -10.09
CA ALA A 21 10.17 -24.63 -10.71
C ALA A 21 10.47 -24.72 -12.21
N GLY A 22 9.42 -24.91 -13.01
CA GLY A 22 9.54 -24.88 -14.47
C GLY A 22 10.00 -23.50 -14.94
N PRO A 23 10.71 -23.41 -16.08
CA PRO A 23 11.15 -22.12 -16.60
C PRO A 23 9.96 -21.21 -16.90
N ILE A 24 10.07 -19.95 -16.47
CA ILE A 24 9.16 -18.87 -16.81
C ILE A 24 9.06 -18.80 -18.34
N PRO A 25 7.85 -18.84 -18.94
CA PRO A 25 7.73 -18.72 -20.39
C PRO A 25 8.24 -17.35 -20.84
N SER A 26 9.34 -17.35 -21.58
CA SER A 26 9.84 -16.18 -22.30
C SER A 26 8.93 -15.90 -23.50
N ASN A 27 7.80 -15.24 -23.27
CA ASN A 27 7.03 -14.66 -24.37
C ASN A 27 7.65 -13.33 -24.78
N SER A 28 8.67 -13.42 -25.63
CA SER A 28 9.03 -12.33 -26.53
C SER A 28 7.90 -12.15 -27.56
N SER A 29 7.52 -10.90 -27.79
CA SER A 29 6.64 -10.40 -28.86
C SER A 29 5.12 -10.46 -28.63
N THR A 30 4.60 -9.49 -27.89
CA THR A 30 3.30 -8.90 -28.22
C THR A 30 3.50 -7.43 -28.56
N LYS A 31 3.44 -7.17 -29.87
CA LYS A 31 3.22 -5.91 -30.56
C LYS A 31 2.76 -4.75 -29.66
N GLU A 32 3.63 -3.75 -29.52
CA GLU A 32 3.23 -2.36 -29.30
C GLU A 32 2.41 -1.90 -30.53
N GLN A 33 1.12 -2.20 -30.54
CA GLN A 33 0.16 -1.60 -31.47
C GLN A 33 -1.04 -1.09 -30.70
N GLY A 34 -0.80 0.03 -30.02
CA GLY A 34 -1.80 0.98 -29.55
C GLY A 34 -1.19 2.37 -29.70
N LEU A 35 -1.99 3.39 -29.97
CA LEU A 35 -1.54 4.79 -29.94
C LEU A 35 -0.70 5.03 -28.66
N PRO A 36 0.37 5.85 -28.70
CA PRO A 36 1.16 6.10 -27.51
C PRO A 36 0.24 6.62 -26.39
N ILE A 37 0.05 5.80 -25.36
CA ILE A 37 -0.76 6.15 -24.18
C ILE A 37 -0.26 7.50 -23.66
N ASN A 38 -1.18 8.41 -23.36
CA ASN A 38 -0.85 9.79 -23.02
C ASN A 38 0.02 9.85 -21.76
N ASN A 39 1.16 10.55 -21.83
CA ASN A 39 2.07 10.73 -20.70
C ASN A 39 2.01 12.14 -20.09
N MET A 40 0.93 12.89 -20.32
CA MET A 40 0.71 14.17 -19.66
C MET A 40 0.64 13.98 -18.15
N LYS A 41 1.46 14.72 -17.40
CA LYS A 41 1.46 14.70 -15.93
C LYS A 41 0.13 15.22 -15.41
N ILE A 42 -0.48 14.46 -14.52
CA ILE A 42 -1.69 14.76 -13.77
C ILE A 42 -1.33 14.67 -12.29
N ASP A 43 -1.83 15.62 -11.52
CA ASP A 43 -1.69 15.64 -10.07
C ASP A 43 -2.96 15.06 -9.45
N TRP A 44 -2.83 14.11 -8.53
CA TRP A 44 -3.97 13.59 -7.78
C TRP A 44 -4.49 14.66 -6.82
N TRP A 45 -5.79 14.93 -6.86
CA TRP A 45 -6.46 15.86 -5.97
C TRP A 45 -7.89 15.40 -5.68
N LEU A 46 -8.44 15.90 -4.57
CA LEU A 46 -9.81 15.63 -4.14
C LEU A 46 -10.47 16.92 -3.64
N VAL A 47 -11.79 16.99 -3.78
CA VAL A 47 -12.64 17.97 -3.09
C VAL A 47 -13.22 17.30 -1.87
N ARG A 48 -12.81 17.76 -0.69
CA ARG A 48 -13.35 17.23 0.57
C ARG A 48 -14.85 17.48 0.62
N ALA A 49 -15.60 16.43 0.93
CA ALA A 49 -17.01 16.53 1.23
C ALA A 49 -17.24 16.82 2.72
N LYS A 50 -18.48 17.12 3.08
CA LYS A 50 -18.92 17.30 4.47
C LYS A 50 -19.81 16.13 4.87
N ASN A 51 -20.13 16.04 6.16
CA ASN A 51 -21.14 15.11 6.69
C ASN A 51 -20.91 13.64 6.32
N HIS A 52 -19.64 13.24 6.18
CA HIS A 52 -19.23 11.88 5.83
C HIS A 52 -19.67 11.40 4.44
N GLU A 53 -19.92 12.33 3.52
CA GLU A 53 -20.17 12.04 2.11
C GLU A 53 -18.88 11.71 1.35
N LEU A 54 -19.02 11.08 0.18
CA LEU A 54 -17.88 10.79 -0.68
C LEU A 54 -17.26 12.09 -1.21
N PRO A 55 -15.92 12.22 -1.20
CA PRO A 55 -15.25 13.36 -1.79
C PRO A 55 -15.39 13.36 -3.32
N GLY A 56 -15.26 14.54 -3.92
CA GLY A 56 -15.11 14.67 -5.37
C GLY A 56 -13.68 14.37 -5.80
N PHE A 57 -13.51 13.78 -6.98
CA PHE A 57 -12.21 13.51 -7.60
C PHE A 57 -12.09 14.18 -8.96
N ASN A 58 -10.97 13.97 -9.65
CA ASN A 58 -10.78 14.49 -11.00
C ASN A 58 -11.80 13.89 -12.00
N THR A 59 -12.76 14.71 -12.43
CA THR A 59 -13.84 14.31 -13.36
C THR A 59 -13.49 14.50 -14.84
N GLN A 60 -12.31 15.05 -15.14
CA GLN A 60 -11.91 15.44 -16.51
C GLN A 60 -10.85 14.50 -17.11
N LEU A 61 -10.70 13.30 -16.55
CA LEU A 61 -9.81 12.29 -17.11
C LEU A 61 -10.40 11.75 -18.43
N SER A 62 -9.54 11.59 -19.44
CA SER A 62 -9.92 10.94 -20.71
C SER A 62 -9.99 9.41 -20.60
N PHE A 63 -9.71 8.86 -19.42
CA PHE A 63 -9.65 7.44 -19.10
C PHE A 63 -10.21 7.21 -17.68
N LYS A 64 -10.53 5.95 -17.36
CA LYS A 64 -10.95 5.56 -16.02
C LYS A 64 -9.77 4.99 -15.25
N LEU A 65 -9.70 5.23 -13.94
CA LEU A 65 -8.64 4.67 -13.11
C LEU A 65 -8.72 3.14 -13.05
N GLU A 66 -9.94 2.62 -13.04
CA GLU A 66 -10.25 1.21 -12.92
C GLU A 66 -9.78 0.41 -14.15
N ASP A 67 -9.65 1.05 -15.32
CA ASP A 67 -9.10 0.42 -16.51
C ASP A 67 -7.61 0.03 -16.33
N TYR A 68 -6.94 0.63 -15.33
CA TYR A 68 -5.52 0.44 -15.01
C TYR A 68 -5.28 -0.12 -13.59
N ASP A 69 -6.26 -0.79 -13.00
CA ASP A 69 -6.21 -1.30 -11.62
C ASP A 69 -5.82 -0.22 -10.59
N ALA A 70 -6.20 1.02 -10.86
CA ALA A 70 -5.98 2.15 -9.97
C ALA A 70 -7.26 2.46 -9.18
N LEU A 71 -7.11 2.76 -7.90
CA LEU A 71 -8.22 3.08 -7.00
C LEU A 71 -7.88 4.24 -6.06
N CYS A 72 -8.94 4.92 -5.60
CA CYS A 72 -8.86 5.97 -4.58
C CYS A 72 -9.83 5.78 -3.41
N LEU A 73 -10.74 4.81 -3.54
CA LEU A 73 -11.70 4.38 -2.55
C LEU A 73 -11.64 2.85 -2.48
N GLY A 74 -11.86 2.28 -1.30
CA GLY A 74 -12.15 0.86 -1.14
C GLY A 74 -13.64 0.58 -1.20
N ASP A 75 -14.14 -0.32 -0.35
CA ASP A 75 -15.56 -0.72 -0.39
C ASP A 75 -16.50 0.36 0.18
N THR A 76 -17.14 1.11 -0.70
CA THR A 76 -18.07 2.19 -0.35
C THR A 76 -19.45 1.70 0.14
N SER A 77 -19.73 0.40 0.05
CA SER A 77 -20.96 -0.20 0.59
C SER A 77 -20.89 -0.42 2.10
N ARG A 78 -19.68 -0.41 2.69
CA ARG A 78 -19.43 -0.65 4.11
C ARG A 78 -18.83 0.57 4.78
N LYS A 79 -19.12 0.74 6.07
CA LYS A 79 -18.40 1.65 6.96
C LYS A 79 -17.02 1.08 7.29
N VAL A 80 -16.13 1.05 6.31
CA VAL A 80 -14.76 0.55 6.45
C VAL A 80 -13.77 1.65 6.08
N ILE A 81 -12.68 1.75 6.83
CA ILE A 81 -11.58 2.68 6.61
C ILE A 81 -10.29 1.90 6.38
N TYR A 82 -9.50 2.34 5.41
CA TYR A 82 -8.17 1.80 5.10
C TYR A 82 -7.13 2.83 5.51
N LEU A 83 -6.40 2.55 6.60
CA LEU A 83 -5.30 3.40 7.05
C LEU A 83 -4.06 3.13 6.23
N THR A 84 -3.50 4.18 5.65
CA THR A 84 -2.26 4.11 4.89
C THR A 84 -1.28 5.20 5.31
N PHE A 85 0.00 4.90 5.26
CA PHE A 85 1.07 5.82 5.62
C PHE A 85 2.12 5.87 4.51
N ASP A 86 2.57 7.06 4.12
CA ASP A 86 3.69 7.22 3.18
C ASP A 86 4.98 7.49 3.97
N GLU A 87 5.98 6.64 3.74
CA GLU A 87 7.23 6.60 4.52
C GLU A 87 8.46 6.83 3.61
N GLY A 88 8.91 8.09 3.58
CA GLY A 88 10.10 8.49 2.84
C GLY A 88 11.40 8.45 3.66
N TYR A 89 11.30 8.71 4.97
CA TYR A 89 12.39 8.68 5.96
C TYR A 89 11.80 8.50 7.36
N GLU A 90 12.59 8.01 8.32
CA GLU A 90 12.15 7.85 9.71
C GLU A 90 12.41 9.11 10.52
N ASN A 91 11.43 9.52 11.35
CA ASN A 91 11.51 10.72 12.19
C ASN A 91 11.34 10.43 13.71
N GLY A 92 11.39 9.15 14.10
CA GLY A 92 11.31 8.68 15.49
C GLY A 92 9.90 8.34 15.98
N TYR A 93 8.89 8.32 15.11
CA TYR A 93 7.48 8.19 15.51
C TYR A 93 6.82 6.89 15.04
N THR A 94 7.39 6.19 14.04
CA THR A 94 6.80 4.95 13.52
C THR A 94 6.64 3.86 14.58
N PRO A 95 7.63 3.62 15.48
CA PRO A 95 7.44 2.63 16.55
C PRO A 95 6.23 2.92 17.45
N GLN A 96 5.97 4.18 17.76
CA GLN A 96 4.82 4.60 18.57
C GLN A 96 3.51 4.43 17.81
N ILE A 97 3.48 4.74 16.50
CA ILE A 97 2.31 4.49 15.66
C ILE A 97 1.99 2.99 15.60
N LEU A 98 2.99 2.13 15.42
CA LEU A 98 2.83 0.68 15.45
C LEU A 98 2.31 0.18 16.82
N ASP A 99 2.77 0.76 17.93
CA ASP A 99 2.26 0.43 19.27
C ASP A 99 0.76 0.75 19.40
N ILE A 100 0.33 1.91 18.90
CA ILE A 100 -1.08 2.33 18.90
C ILE A 100 -1.92 1.38 18.03
N LEU A 101 -1.47 1.10 16.80
CA LEU A 101 -2.17 0.21 15.86
C LEU A 101 -2.35 -1.20 16.45
N LYS A 102 -1.29 -1.73 17.07
CA LYS A 102 -1.32 -3.01 17.77
C LYS A 102 -2.28 -3.00 18.96
N ALA A 103 -2.20 -1.99 19.83
CA ALA A 103 -3.08 -1.86 20.99
C ALA A 103 -4.55 -1.76 20.59
N LYS A 104 -4.85 -1.10 19.46
CA LYS A 104 -6.19 -0.97 18.91
C LYS A 104 -6.61 -2.15 18.03
N ASN A 105 -5.73 -3.10 17.72
CA ASN A 105 -5.96 -4.16 16.74
C ASN A 105 -6.47 -3.59 15.40
N VAL A 106 -5.73 -2.61 14.86
CA VAL A 106 -6.02 -1.96 13.58
C VAL A 106 -4.90 -2.23 12.61
N PRO A 107 -5.17 -2.88 11.46
CA PRO A 107 -4.16 -3.05 10.43
C PRO A 107 -4.00 -1.77 9.60
N ALA A 108 -2.82 -1.59 9.00
CA ALA A 108 -2.50 -0.46 8.13
C ALA A 108 -1.60 -0.90 6.98
N MET A 109 -1.48 -0.04 5.96
CA MET A 109 -0.56 -0.22 4.84
C MET A 109 0.50 0.89 4.84
N PHE A 110 1.78 0.53 4.80
CA PHE A 110 2.90 1.47 4.79
C PHE A 110 3.56 1.48 3.42
N PHE A 111 3.38 2.56 2.67
CA PHE A 111 4.02 2.83 1.38
C PHE A 111 5.43 3.33 1.63
N VAL A 112 6.41 2.45 1.48
CA VAL A 112 7.82 2.72 1.83
C VAL A 112 8.65 3.01 0.58
N THR A 113 9.52 4.00 0.67
CA THR A 113 10.59 4.19 -0.30
C THR A 113 11.73 3.22 -0.02
N ASP A 114 12.59 2.97 -1.01
CA ASP A 114 13.77 2.12 -0.82
C ASP A 114 14.73 2.62 0.29
N PRO A 115 15.04 3.92 0.41
CA PRO A 115 15.82 4.44 1.52
C PRO A 115 15.18 4.17 2.89
N TYR A 116 13.86 4.33 3.03
CA TYR A 116 13.17 4.04 4.28
C TYR A 116 13.29 2.55 4.63
N LEU A 117 13.01 1.70 3.66
CA LEU A 117 13.05 0.24 3.77
C LEU A 117 14.45 -0.25 4.21
N THR A 118 15.49 0.16 3.50
CA THR A 118 16.87 -0.33 3.71
C THR A 118 17.53 0.23 4.98
N GLN A 119 17.15 1.43 5.42
CA GLN A 119 17.69 2.05 6.64
C GLN A 119 16.98 1.57 7.91
N ASN A 120 15.75 1.05 7.81
CA ASN A 120 14.93 0.69 8.96
C ASN A 120 14.45 -0.78 8.96
N PRO A 121 15.30 -1.80 8.69
CA PRO A 121 14.87 -3.18 8.50
C PRO A 121 14.13 -3.79 9.71
N ALA A 122 14.46 -3.34 10.92
CA ALA A 122 13.77 -3.76 12.14
C ALA A 122 12.32 -3.25 12.20
N ILE A 123 12.08 -2.00 11.77
CA ILE A 123 10.73 -1.43 11.69
C ILE A 123 9.92 -2.15 10.61
N ILE A 124 10.53 -2.42 9.45
CA ILE A 124 9.89 -3.16 8.34
C ILE A 124 9.48 -4.56 8.79
N THR A 125 10.39 -5.30 9.44
CA THR A 125 10.08 -6.64 9.96
C THR A 125 8.93 -6.58 10.96
N ARG A 126 8.94 -5.59 11.86
CA ARG A 126 7.87 -5.37 12.82
C ARG A 126 6.52 -5.09 12.14
N MET A 127 6.49 -4.23 11.11
CA MET A 127 5.25 -3.97 10.36
C MET A 127 4.64 -5.27 9.84
N THR A 128 5.46 -6.11 9.21
CA THR A 128 5.01 -7.38 8.65
C THR A 128 4.57 -8.38 9.73
N ASP A 129 5.31 -8.50 10.83
CA ASP A 129 5.02 -9.46 11.90
C ASP A 129 3.79 -9.07 12.73
N GLU A 130 3.48 -7.77 12.80
CA GLU A 130 2.28 -7.23 13.47
C GLU A 130 1.05 -7.21 12.55
N GLY A 131 1.14 -7.77 11.34
CA GLY A 131 0.01 -7.97 10.43
C GLY A 131 -0.33 -6.76 9.55
N HIS A 132 0.59 -5.82 9.40
CA HIS A 132 0.48 -4.71 8.46
C HIS A 132 1.02 -5.10 7.07
N LEU A 133 0.64 -4.34 6.04
CA LEU A 133 1.26 -4.47 4.72
C LEU A 133 2.35 -3.42 4.56
N VAL A 134 3.51 -3.83 4.07
CA VAL A 134 4.57 -2.94 3.58
C VAL A 134 4.49 -2.96 2.07
N VAL A 135 4.28 -1.81 1.45
CA VAL A 135 3.92 -1.65 0.04
C VAL A 135 4.78 -0.59 -0.64
N ASN A 136 4.75 -0.54 -1.96
CA ASN A 136 5.78 0.11 -2.75
C ASN A 136 5.53 1.63 -2.92
N HIS A 137 6.54 2.45 -2.62
CA HIS A 137 6.53 3.90 -2.85
C HIS A 137 7.71 4.41 -3.67
N SER A 138 8.23 3.56 -4.56
CA SER A 138 9.39 3.77 -5.43
C SER A 138 10.76 3.86 -4.73
N VAL A 139 11.84 3.81 -5.50
CA VAL A 139 13.20 3.91 -4.95
C VAL A 139 13.52 5.36 -4.59
N HIS A 140 13.47 6.25 -5.58
CA HIS A 140 13.95 7.63 -5.44
C HIS A 140 12.83 8.65 -5.29
N HIS A 141 11.58 8.20 -5.18
CA HIS A 141 10.41 9.07 -5.08
C HIS A 141 10.27 10.08 -6.26
N PRO A 142 10.45 9.67 -7.54
CA PRO A 142 10.29 10.57 -8.68
C PRO A 142 8.83 10.74 -9.07
N SER A 143 8.51 11.86 -9.74
CA SER A 143 7.26 11.95 -10.51
C SER A 143 7.24 10.85 -11.59
N MET A 144 6.33 9.88 -11.49
CA MET A 144 6.32 8.72 -12.40
C MET A 144 6.16 9.10 -13.89
N PRO A 145 5.34 10.09 -14.27
CA PRO A 145 5.28 10.56 -15.66
C PRO A 145 6.63 11.05 -16.21
N SER A 146 7.50 11.60 -15.35
CA SER A 146 8.81 12.12 -15.78
C SER A 146 9.80 11.03 -16.21
N ILE A 147 9.53 9.78 -15.81
CA ILE A 147 10.36 8.62 -16.13
C ILE A 147 9.64 7.56 -16.98
N ALA A 148 8.34 7.71 -17.26
CA ALA A 148 7.54 6.73 -18.01
C ALA A 148 7.99 6.50 -19.46
N ASN A 149 8.83 7.38 -20.03
CA ASN A 149 9.43 7.20 -21.35
C ASN A 149 10.73 6.38 -21.31
N ASP A 150 11.30 6.17 -20.12
CA ASP A 150 12.46 5.31 -19.88
C ASP A 150 11.99 4.06 -19.12
N LEU A 151 11.64 3.02 -19.87
CA LEU A 151 11.01 1.82 -19.31
C LEU A 151 11.90 1.09 -18.30
N GLU A 152 13.20 1.08 -18.50
CA GLU A 152 14.13 0.42 -17.58
C GLU A 152 14.25 1.22 -16.29
N LYS A 153 14.33 2.55 -16.37
CA LYS A 153 14.26 3.40 -15.19
C LYS A 153 12.94 3.25 -14.44
N PHE A 154 11.81 3.22 -15.16
CA PHE A 154 10.49 3.02 -14.56
C PHE A 154 10.39 1.69 -13.82
N LYS A 155 10.82 0.58 -14.44
CA LYS A 155 10.85 -0.74 -13.81
C LYS A 155 11.72 -0.75 -12.56
N ASN A 156 12.93 -0.18 -12.64
CA ASN A 156 13.87 -0.16 -11.53
C ASN A 156 13.31 0.57 -10.31
N GLU A 157 12.52 1.63 -10.51
CA GLU A 157 11.84 2.31 -9.39
C GLU A 157 10.88 1.42 -8.62
N LEU A 158 10.25 0.40 -9.23
CA LEU A 158 9.33 -0.49 -8.53
C LEU A 158 10.00 -1.80 -8.09
N LEU A 159 10.72 -2.47 -9.00
CA LEU A 159 11.22 -3.82 -8.77
C LEU A 159 12.36 -3.87 -7.73
N THR A 160 13.14 -2.80 -7.59
CA THR A 160 14.22 -2.73 -6.59
C THR A 160 13.65 -2.75 -5.17
N VAL A 161 12.61 -1.95 -4.90
CA VAL A 161 11.94 -1.90 -3.58
C VAL A 161 11.41 -3.28 -3.20
N ALA A 162 10.76 -3.98 -4.13
CA ALA A 162 10.25 -5.33 -3.89
C ALA A 162 11.37 -6.35 -3.65
N THR A 163 12.50 -6.21 -4.35
CA THR A 163 13.69 -7.07 -4.16
C THR A 163 14.27 -6.89 -2.77
N HIS A 164 14.57 -5.66 -2.36
CA HIS A 164 15.11 -5.39 -1.02
C HIS A 164 14.11 -5.77 0.08
N TYR A 165 12.80 -5.61 -0.14
CA TYR A 165 11.80 -6.05 0.83
C TYR A 165 11.84 -7.57 1.03
N LYS A 166 11.96 -8.34 -0.04
CA LYS A 166 12.11 -9.79 0.02
C LYS A 166 13.40 -10.21 0.70
N GLU A 167 14.50 -9.50 0.47
CA GLU A 167 15.78 -9.75 1.15
C GLU A 167 15.69 -9.51 2.67
N ILE A 168 14.98 -8.46 3.10
CA ILE A 168 14.81 -8.11 4.51
C ILE A 168 13.83 -9.06 5.22
N THR A 169 12.70 -9.36 4.58
CA THR A 169 11.56 -10.03 5.24
C THR A 169 11.40 -11.51 4.89
N GLY A 170 12.04 -11.97 3.81
CA GLY A 170 11.83 -13.30 3.23
C GLY A 170 10.47 -13.49 2.55
N LYS A 171 9.67 -12.43 2.39
CA LYS A 171 8.30 -12.48 1.86
C LYS A 171 8.19 -11.69 0.55
N GLU A 172 7.23 -12.06 -0.30
CA GLU A 172 6.88 -11.25 -1.47
C GLU A 172 6.14 -9.98 -1.03
N MET A 173 6.48 -8.84 -1.64
CA MET A 173 5.82 -7.58 -1.37
C MET A 173 4.37 -7.63 -1.90
N PRO A 174 3.35 -7.24 -1.12
CA PRO A 174 2.00 -7.07 -1.64
C PRO A 174 2.00 -6.10 -2.83
N PRO A 175 1.30 -6.42 -3.93
CA PRO A 175 1.44 -5.72 -5.21
C PRO A 175 0.63 -4.41 -5.25
N PHE A 176 0.87 -3.53 -4.28
CA PHE A 176 0.33 -2.19 -4.25
C PHE A 176 1.44 -1.17 -4.44
N PHE A 177 1.12 -0.11 -5.19
CA PHE A 177 2.02 1.00 -5.45
C PHE A 177 1.29 2.33 -5.26
N ARG A 178 1.93 3.30 -4.62
CA ARG A 178 1.45 4.69 -4.59
C ARG A 178 2.43 5.57 -5.35
N PRO A 179 1.99 6.33 -6.37
CA PRO A 179 2.87 7.19 -7.12
C PRO A 179 3.36 8.34 -6.23
N PRO A 180 4.68 8.59 -6.19
CA PRO A 180 5.25 9.73 -5.49
C PRO A 180 4.53 11.04 -5.78
N MET A 181 4.28 11.83 -4.73
CA MET A 181 3.62 13.15 -4.81
C MET A 181 2.17 13.10 -5.35
N GLY A 182 1.60 11.91 -5.56
CA GLY A 182 0.34 11.76 -6.30
C GLY A 182 0.45 12.11 -7.78
N HIS A 183 1.66 12.16 -8.35
CA HIS A 183 1.86 12.49 -9.76
C HIS A 183 1.72 11.24 -10.64
N TYR A 184 0.80 11.27 -11.60
CA TYR A 184 0.54 10.15 -12.51
C TYR A 184 0.22 10.63 -13.92
N SER A 185 0.13 9.69 -14.84
CA SER A 185 -0.31 9.83 -16.23
C SER A 185 -0.94 8.51 -16.63
N GLU A 186 -1.77 8.51 -17.68
CA GLU A 186 -2.35 7.28 -18.23
C GLU A 186 -1.24 6.25 -18.54
N ARG A 187 -0.14 6.71 -19.14
CA ARG A 187 1.03 5.87 -19.44
C ARG A 187 1.66 5.28 -18.17
N SER A 188 1.87 6.09 -17.13
CA SER A 188 2.47 5.58 -15.89
C SER A 188 1.56 4.57 -15.18
N LEU A 189 0.24 4.75 -15.22
CA LEU A 189 -0.71 3.78 -14.66
C LEU A 189 -0.66 2.46 -15.43
N ALA A 190 -0.67 2.52 -16.76
CA ALA A 190 -0.54 1.34 -17.62
C ALA A 190 0.76 0.57 -17.37
N LEU A 191 1.89 1.27 -17.21
CA LEU A 191 3.17 0.63 -16.90
C LEU A 191 3.18 0.00 -15.51
N THR A 192 2.63 0.68 -14.50
CA THR A 192 2.49 0.12 -13.14
C THR A 192 1.64 -1.15 -13.15
N GLN A 193 0.50 -1.14 -13.86
CA GLN A 193 -0.38 -2.30 -14.03
C GLN A 193 0.34 -3.46 -14.74
N GLN A 194 1.09 -3.17 -15.81
CA GLN A 194 1.87 -4.18 -16.54
C GLN A 194 2.95 -4.85 -15.67
N LEU A 195 3.43 -4.16 -14.63
CA LEU A 195 4.34 -4.72 -13.63
C LEU A 195 3.63 -5.50 -12.53
N GLY A 196 2.30 -5.64 -12.62
CA GLY A 196 1.47 -6.41 -11.71
C GLY A 196 1.01 -5.65 -10.47
N TYR A 197 1.22 -4.33 -10.40
CA TYR A 197 0.84 -3.52 -9.24
C TYR A 197 -0.53 -2.86 -9.42
N LYS A 198 -1.32 -2.84 -8.35
CA LYS A 198 -2.50 -1.97 -8.21
C LYS A 198 -2.05 -0.59 -7.73
N THR A 199 -2.49 0.46 -8.42
CA THR A 199 -2.16 1.84 -8.01
C THR A 199 -3.14 2.32 -6.94
N VAL A 200 -2.63 2.77 -5.80
CA VAL A 200 -3.45 3.22 -4.66
C VAL A 200 -3.26 4.71 -4.40
N PHE A 201 -4.30 5.48 -4.69
CA PHE A 201 -4.40 6.89 -4.29
C PHE A 201 -5.04 7.01 -2.89
N TRP A 202 -5.73 8.11 -2.63
CA TRP A 202 -6.40 8.36 -1.36
C TRP A 202 -7.67 9.19 -1.56
N SER A 203 -8.61 9.02 -0.64
CA SER A 203 -9.83 9.83 -0.54
C SER A 203 -9.84 10.74 0.69
N PHE A 204 -8.85 10.61 1.56
CA PHE A 204 -8.58 11.54 2.65
C PHE A 204 -7.08 11.78 2.80
N ALA A 205 -6.68 13.04 2.99
CA ALA A 205 -5.34 13.44 3.39
C ALA A 205 -5.41 14.80 4.08
N TYR A 206 -4.44 15.11 4.94
CA TYR A 206 -4.24 16.44 5.50
C TYR A 206 -2.73 16.76 5.62
N ALA A 207 -2.37 18.00 5.95
CA ALA A 207 -0.98 18.43 5.97
C ALA A 207 -0.24 17.99 7.26
N ASP A 208 0.07 16.70 7.36
CA ASP A 208 0.80 16.08 8.48
C ASP A 208 2.28 15.79 8.16
N TRP A 209 2.66 15.89 6.89
CA TRP A 209 3.98 15.49 6.36
C TRP A 209 5.15 16.44 6.67
N ASP A 210 4.92 17.70 7.05
CA ASP A 210 5.99 18.67 7.34
C ASP A 210 6.30 18.70 8.84
N PRO A 211 7.42 18.12 9.33
CA PRO A 211 7.74 18.08 10.75
C PRO A 211 7.92 19.46 11.39
N LYS A 212 8.14 20.50 10.57
CA LYS A 212 8.30 21.89 11.05
C LYS A 212 6.96 22.64 11.14
N LYS A 213 5.88 22.08 10.59
CA LYS A 213 4.55 22.70 10.53
C LYS A 213 3.46 21.70 10.87
N GLN A 214 3.64 21.03 12.01
CA GLN A 214 2.69 20.06 12.51
C GLN A 214 1.37 20.75 12.94
N PRO A 215 0.21 20.23 12.51
CA PRO A 215 -1.07 20.81 12.88
C PRO A 215 -1.38 20.55 14.36
N GLU A 216 -2.15 21.44 14.98
CA GLU A 216 -2.61 21.24 16.35
C GLU A 216 -3.43 19.94 16.48
N PRO A 217 -3.18 19.09 17.50
CA PRO A 217 -3.81 17.77 17.61
C PRO A 217 -5.33 17.80 17.60
N SER A 218 -5.95 18.76 18.29
CA SER A 218 -7.41 18.90 18.31
C SER A 218 -7.98 19.23 16.93
N HIS A 219 -7.28 20.08 16.16
CA HIS A 219 -7.64 20.41 14.79
C HIS A 219 -7.45 19.21 13.86
N ALA A 220 -6.29 18.54 13.93
CA ALA A 220 -5.99 17.36 13.14
C ALA A 220 -7.02 16.25 13.35
N LYS A 221 -7.35 15.93 14.62
CA LYS A 221 -8.38 14.95 14.96
C LYS A 221 -9.75 15.35 14.39
N THR A 222 -10.14 16.61 14.53
CA THR A 222 -11.40 17.12 13.97
C THR A 222 -11.45 16.95 12.45
N VAL A 223 -10.35 17.26 11.75
CA VAL A 223 -10.23 17.08 10.31
C VAL A 223 -10.32 15.60 9.93
N MET A 224 -9.64 14.72 10.65
CA MET A 224 -9.68 13.27 10.44
C MET A 224 -11.07 12.69 10.64
N VAL A 225 -11.78 13.05 11.72
CA VAL A 225 -13.14 12.57 11.98
C VAL A 225 -14.12 13.09 10.93
N ASN A 226 -14.08 14.38 10.59
CA ASN A 226 -14.94 14.96 9.56
C ASN A 226 -14.69 14.37 8.16
N GLY A 227 -13.51 13.80 7.94
CA GLY A 227 -13.13 13.13 6.71
C GLY A 227 -13.62 11.68 6.59
N LEU A 228 -14.24 11.10 7.61
CA LEU A 228 -14.72 9.72 7.58
C LEU A 228 -15.78 9.56 6.50
N HIS A 229 -15.69 8.52 5.68
CA HIS A 229 -16.71 8.11 4.73
C HIS A 229 -16.54 6.63 4.41
N ASN A 230 -17.57 5.99 3.86
CA ASN A 230 -17.49 4.58 3.51
C ASN A 230 -16.38 4.31 2.50
N GLY A 231 -15.55 3.30 2.77
CA GLY A 231 -14.45 2.90 1.90
C GLY A 231 -13.29 3.90 1.86
N ALA A 232 -13.17 4.80 2.84
CA ALA A 232 -12.15 5.83 2.79
C ALA A 232 -10.73 5.25 2.87
N ILE A 233 -9.84 5.75 2.02
CA ILE A 233 -8.40 5.49 2.08
C ILE A 233 -7.72 6.74 2.63
N TYR A 234 -7.20 6.62 3.86
CA TYR A 234 -6.52 7.71 4.56
C TYR A 234 -5.04 7.68 4.20
N LEU A 235 -4.54 8.76 3.62
CA LEU A 235 -3.10 9.04 3.49
C LEU A 235 -2.64 9.85 4.70
N LEU A 236 -1.78 9.24 5.51
CA LEU A 236 -1.09 9.82 6.66
C LEU A 236 0.42 9.69 6.47
N HIS A 237 1.22 10.25 7.39
CA HIS A 237 2.67 10.06 7.40
C HIS A 237 3.19 9.74 8.82
N ALA A 238 4.05 8.74 9.00
CA ALA A 238 4.66 8.46 10.30
C ALA A 238 5.85 9.37 10.64
N VAL A 239 6.09 10.43 9.88
CA VAL A 239 6.99 11.53 10.30
C VAL A 239 6.31 12.54 11.23
N SER A 240 4.99 12.43 11.40
CA SER A 240 4.16 13.39 12.12
C SER A 240 4.09 13.08 13.61
N LYS A 241 4.56 14.01 14.44
CA LYS A 241 4.31 13.99 15.89
C LYS A 241 2.81 14.04 16.17
N THR A 242 2.08 14.90 15.46
CA THR A 242 0.63 15.04 15.63
C THR A 242 -0.09 13.71 15.42
N ASN A 243 0.28 12.92 14.40
CA ASN A 243 -0.31 11.59 14.18
C ASN A 243 -0.14 10.68 15.39
N THR A 244 1.00 10.72 16.09
CA THR A 244 1.19 9.91 17.31
C THR A 244 0.23 10.28 18.46
N GLU A 245 -0.26 11.52 18.48
CA GLU A 245 -1.14 12.04 19.52
C GLU A 245 -2.63 11.86 19.17
N VAL A 246 -2.97 11.86 17.88
CA VAL A 246 -4.38 11.83 17.43
C VAL A 246 -4.85 10.47 16.94
N LEU A 247 -3.94 9.56 16.56
CA LEU A 247 -4.32 8.27 15.97
C LEU A 247 -5.16 7.41 16.92
N ASP A 248 -4.76 7.31 18.19
CA ASP A 248 -5.46 6.54 19.22
C ASP A 248 -6.91 7.03 19.44
N PRO A 249 -7.15 8.31 19.77
CA PRO A 249 -8.51 8.82 19.95
C PRO A 249 -9.29 8.92 18.63
N PHE A 250 -8.63 9.05 17.47
CA PHE A 250 -9.31 9.01 16.17
C PHE A 250 -9.91 7.62 15.89
N ILE A 251 -9.16 6.55 16.17
CA ILE A 251 -9.65 5.18 15.99
C ILE A 251 -10.89 4.93 16.85
N ASP A 252 -10.90 5.42 18.10
CA ASP A 252 -12.05 5.30 19.00
C ASP A 252 -13.26 6.08 18.48
N ASP A 253 -13.06 7.33 18.04
CA ASP A 253 -14.13 8.15 17.46
C ASP A 253 -14.73 7.48 16.21
N ALA A 254 -13.89 6.99 15.30
CA ALA A 254 -14.34 6.31 14.08
C ALA A 254 -15.16 5.05 14.41
N ARG A 255 -14.71 4.23 15.37
CA ARG A 255 -15.46 3.06 15.85
C ARG A 255 -16.77 3.44 16.50
N SER A 256 -16.82 4.53 17.27
CA SER A 256 -18.07 5.02 17.88
C SER A 256 -19.12 5.41 16.83
N LEU A 257 -18.68 5.80 15.64
CA LEU A 257 -19.53 6.11 14.47
C LEU A 257 -19.87 4.88 13.60
N GLY A 258 -19.39 3.69 14.01
CA GLY A 258 -19.66 2.40 13.38
C GLY A 258 -18.68 2.02 12.27
N TYR A 259 -17.51 2.66 12.18
CA TYR A 259 -16.48 2.27 11.22
C TYR A 259 -15.61 1.12 11.71
N THR A 260 -15.25 0.22 10.80
CA THR A 260 -14.20 -0.79 10.97
C THR A 260 -12.93 -0.37 10.22
N PHE A 261 -11.82 -1.04 10.55
CA PHE A 261 -10.54 -0.83 9.89
C PHE A 261 -10.06 -2.14 9.28
N GLU A 262 -9.69 -2.12 8.00
CA GLU A 262 -9.27 -3.30 7.23
C GLU A 262 -8.10 -2.95 6.31
N LEU A 263 -7.43 -3.98 5.79
CA LEU A 263 -6.48 -3.85 4.69
C LEU A 263 -7.22 -3.88 3.35
N LEU A 264 -6.67 -3.21 2.33
CA LEU A 264 -7.20 -3.36 0.97
C LEU A 264 -7.00 -4.81 0.49
N PRO A 265 -8.02 -5.41 -0.17
CA PRO A 265 -7.88 -6.74 -0.75
C PRO A 265 -6.97 -6.69 -2.00
N TYR A 266 -6.00 -7.61 -2.09
CA TYR A 266 -5.14 -7.78 -3.26
C TYR A 266 -5.36 -9.12 -3.95
#